data_AF-A0A2L0ETG3-F1
#
_entry.id   AF-A0A2L0ETG3-F1
#
_cell.length_a   1.000
_cell.length_b   1.000
_cell.length_c   1.000
_cell.angle_alpha   90.00
_cell.angle_beta   90.00
_cell.angle_gamma   90.00
#
_symmetry.space_group_name_H-M   'P 1'
#
loop_
_entity.id
_entity.type
_entity.pdbx_description
1 polymer ?
#
loop_
_entity_poly.entity_id
_entity_poly.type
_entity_poly.pdbx_seq_one_letter_code
_entity_poly.pdbx_strand_id
1 'polypeptide(L)'
;MPTARRASVRRIDPRLPPAAPSPAPPIAHLRRHFALEVPRVFSEAERAALVAGVYAARAEWTPDFGGEQFSLGRAFYTHLEQGLSRRYFADAAASDARVERYLPGLQRRMRELVAAITGAPAQPRRGFCGPGVHIFPAGEKVAREGGVVHFDTEGLSDYHLARRLRAITVVVMLELPDADGGLKLWDALYDGRDDAEDEARSARSDIASYSPGGALVIDSYRLHQIQPFPGGRDRISATVHAAELDSGRWETWF
;
A
#
# COMPACT_ATOMS: atom_id res chain seq x y z
N MET A 1 -30.56 -15.07 -0.38
CA MET A 1 -29.61 -16.03 0.22
C MET A 1 -28.75 -15.28 1.22
N PRO A 2 -28.55 -15.78 2.46
CA PRO A 2 -27.65 -15.13 3.41
C PRO A 2 -26.23 -15.15 2.84
N THR A 3 -25.69 -13.97 2.51
CA THR A 3 -24.30 -13.85 2.09
C THR A 3 -23.41 -14.28 3.26
N ALA A 4 -22.65 -15.36 3.06
CA ALA A 4 -21.71 -15.85 4.07
C ALA A 4 -20.82 -14.69 4.56
N ARG A 5 -20.73 -14.53 5.89
CA ARG A 5 -20.03 -13.42 6.54
C ARG A 5 -18.56 -13.43 6.12
N ARG A 6 -18.10 -12.38 5.42
CA ARG A 6 -16.67 -12.18 5.15
C ARG A 6 -15.93 -12.00 6.48
N ALA A 7 -14.90 -12.81 6.72
CA ALA A 7 -13.93 -12.57 7.79
C ALA A 7 -13.02 -11.41 7.35
N SER A 8 -12.75 -10.46 8.23
CA SER A 8 -12.13 -9.19 7.85
C SER A 8 -10.70 -9.34 7.36
N VAL A 9 -9.85 -10.03 8.10
CA VAL A 9 -8.43 -10.20 7.74
C VAL A 9 -8.07 -11.68 7.75
N ARG A 10 -7.33 -12.12 6.72
CA ARG A 10 -6.77 -13.48 6.66
C ARG A 10 -5.25 -13.41 6.74
N ARG A 11 -4.67 -14.08 7.73
CA ARG A 11 -3.22 -14.27 7.81
C ARG A 11 -2.74 -15.30 6.80
N ILE A 12 -1.65 -14.99 6.10
CA ILE A 12 -0.98 -15.88 5.13
C ILE A 12 0.50 -16.02 5.47
N ASP A 13 1.12 -17.15 5.15
CA ASP A 13 2.56 -17.36 5.37
C ASP A 13 3.36 -16.78 4.19
N PRO A 14 4.31 -15.85 4.41
CA PRO A 14 5.17 -15.34 3.34
C PRO A 14 6.14 -16.38 2.76
N ARG A 15 6.41 -17.49 3.46
CA ARG A 15 7.46 -18.45 3.10
C ARG A 15 7.01 -19.53 2.11
N LEU A 16 5.87 -19.37 1.43
CA LEU A 16 5.36 -20.40 0.52
C LEU A 16 6.39 -20.69 -0.60
N PRO A 17 7.04 -21.87 -0.61
CA PRO A 17 7.89 -22.25 -1.73
C PRO A 17 7.01 -22.50 -2.97
N PRO A 18 7.52 -22.26 -4.20
CA PRO A 18 6.83 -22.68 -5.41
C PRO A 18 7.03 -24.19 -5.62
N ALA A 19 6.40 -25.06 -4.82
CA ALA A 19 6.51 -26.51 -5.03
C ALA A 19 5.40 -27.34 -4.36
N ALA A 20 4.20 -27.30 -4.94
CA ALA A 20 3.21 -28.39 -4.99
C ALA A 20 2.17 -28.02 -6.07
N PRO A 21 1.46 -28.97 -6.73
CA PRO A 21 0.36 -28.63 -7.64
C PRO A 21 -0.66 -27.76 -6.89
N SER A 22 -0.72 -26.48 -7.27
CA SER A 22 -0.86 -25.40 -6.29
C SER A 22 -2.30 -25.18 -5.82
N PRO A 23 -2.55 -24.97 -4.51
CA PRO A 23 -3.72 -24.20 -4.08
C PRO A 23 -3.71 -22.82 -4.77
N ALA A 24 -4.89 -22.22 -4.95
CA ALA A 24 -5.02 -20.89 -5.55
C ALA A 24 -4.08 -19.87 -4.87
N PRO A 25 -3.49 -18.91 -5.63
CA PRO A 25 -2.53 -17.96 -5.07
C PRO A 25 -3.17 -17.13 -3.95
N PRO A 26 -2.38 -16.63 -2.97
CA PRO A 26 -2.91 -15.93 -1.80
C PRO A 26 -3.88 -14.79 -2.13
N ILE A 27 -3.63 -14.03 -3.20
CA ILE A 27 -4.51 -12.96 -3.68
C ILE A 27 -5.97 -13.39 -3.88
N ALA A 28 -6.24 -14.66 -4.21
CA ALA A 28 -7.61 -15.17 -4.39
C ALA A 28 -8.47 -15.04 -3.12
N HIS A 29 -7.84 -14.94 -1.95
CA HIS A 29 -8.51 -14.76 -0.68
C HIS A 29 -9.14 -13.37 -0.50
N LEU A 30 -8.68 -12.33 -1.22
CA LEU A 30 -9.30 -10.99 -1.18
C LEU A 30 -10.75 -10.98 -1.69
N ARG A 31 -11.19 -12.03 -2.40
CA ARG A 31 -12.60 -12.23 -2.78
C ARG A 31 -13.52 -12.53 -1.59
N ARG A 32 -12.95 -12.89 -0.44
CA ARG A 32 -13.71 -13.30 0.77
C ARG A 32 -13.27 -12.58 2.04
N HIS A 33 -12.19 -11.81 1.97
CA HIS A 33 -11.60 -11.08 3.08
C HIS A 33 -11.39 -9.62 2.68
N PHE A 34 -11.38 -8.70 3.65
CA PHE A 34 -11.08 -7.30 3.37
C PHE A 34 -9.59 -7.08 3.09
N ALA A 35 -8.74 -7.80 3.83
CA ALA A 35 -7.30 -7.76 3.68
C ALA A 35 -6.65 -9.14 3.91
N LEU A 36 -5.40 -9.26 3.48
CA LEU A 36 -4.48 -10.32 3.88
C LEU A 36 -3.42 -9.73 4.81
N GLU A 37 -3.07 -10.45 5.87
CA GLU A 37 -1.92 -10.13 6.71
C GLU A 37 -0.74 -11.04 6.34
N VAL A 38 0.40 -10.42 6.02
CA VAL A 38 1.67 -11.12 5.80
C VAL A 38 2.61 -10.78 6.95
N PRO A 39 2.77 -11.65 7.96
CA PRO A 39 3.62 -11.35 9.11
C PRO A 39 5.10 -11.42 8.73
N ARG A 40 5.95 -10.60 9.37
CA ARG A 40 7.41 -10.73 9.32
C ARG A 40 7.98 -10.68 7.89
N VAL A 41 7.53 -9.71 7.08
CA VAL A 41 8.15 -9.39 5.78
C VAL A 41 9.59 -8.93 5.99
N PHE A 42 9.79 -8.09 7.00
CA PHE A 42 11.10 -7.73 7.54
C PHE A 42 11.25 -8.24 8.96
N SER A 43 12.43 -8.73 9.29
CA SER A 43 12.84 -8.96 10.67
C SER A 43 12.93 -7.64 11.43
N GLU A 44 12.98 -7.71 12.76
CA GLU A 44 13.13 -6.53 13.60
C GLU A 44 14.39 -5.72 13.28
N ALA A 45 15.51 -6.39 13.04
CA ALA A 45 16.78 -5.75 12.68
C ALA A 45 16.73 -5.06 11.31
N GLU A 46 16.16 -5.72 10.30
CA GLU A 46 15.96 -5.12 8.97
C GLU A 46 15.02 -3.91 9.05
N ARG A 47 13.91 -4.05 9.78
CA ARG A 47 12.93 -2.97 10.00
C ARG A 47 13.59 -1.77 10.67
N ALA A 48 14.35 -1.98 11.74
CA ALA A 48 15.05 -0.91 12.45
C ALA A 48 16.07 -0.19 11.55
N ALA A 49 16.81 -0.94 10.72
CA ALA A 49 17.73 -0.36 9.75
C ALA A 49 16.99 0.47 8.67
N LEU A 50 15.85 0.00 8.17
CA LEU A 50 15.01 0.75 7.24
C LEU A 50 14.48 2.04 7.86
N VAL A 51 13.96 2.00 9.09
CA VAL A 51 13.48 3.19 9.80
C VAL A 51 14.61 4.20 10.00
N ALA A 52 15.80 3.75 10.41
CA ALA A 52 16.97 4.61 10.53
C ALA A 52 17.34 5.26 9.17
N GLY A 53 17.29 4.49 8.07
CA GLY A 53 17.49 4.98 6.71
C GLY A 53 16.48 6.04 6.30
N VAL A 54 15.19 5.85 6.64
CA VAL A 54 14.12 6.83 6.37
C VAL A 54 14.43 8.16 7.07
N TYR A 55 14.82 8.13 8.34
CA TYR A 55 15.18 9.34 9.09
C TYR A 55 16.49 9.96 8.62
N ALA A 56 17.48 9.17 8.21
CA ALA A 56 18.71 9.68 7.59
C ALA A 56 18.42 10.43 6.27
N ALA A 57 17.32 10.08 5.59
CA ALA A 57 16.86 10.72 4.37
C ALA A 57 15.96 11.95 4.60
N ARG A 58 15.80 12.46 5.84
CA ARG A 58 14.82 13.50 6.17
C ARG A 58 14.90 14.76 5.30
N ALA A 59 16.11 15.19 4.92
CA ALA A 59 16.30 16.34 4.04
C ALA A 59 15.86 16.09 2.58
N GLU A 60 15.69 14.82 2.20
CA GLU A 60 15.23 14.39 0.88
C GLU A 60 13.78 13.90 0.86
N TRP A 61 13.03 14.06 1.96
CA TRP A 61 11.59 13.77 1.97
C TRP A 61 10.85 14.71 1.02
N THR A 62 9.97 14.13 0.22
CA THR A 62 9.03 14.88 -0.63
C THR A 62 7.85 15.31 0.25
N PRO A 63 7.61 16.61 0.46
CA PRO A 63 6.39 17.06 1.13
C PRO A 63 5.20 16.86 0.19
N ASP A 64 4.14 16.24 0.71
CA ASP A 64 2.89 16.02 0.00
C ASP A 64 1.76 16.82 0.70
N PHE A 65 0.82 17.35 -0.07
CA PHE A 65 -0.30 18.16 0.42
C PHE A 65 0.12 19.33 1.33
N GLY A 66 1.16 20.05 0.93
CA GLY A 66 1.69 21.17 1.73
C GLY A 66 2.40 20.77 3.02
N GLY A 67 2.78 19.49 3.17
CA GLY A 67 3.52 18.99 4.33
C GLY A 67 2.65 18.29 5.38
N GLU A 68 1.38 18.04 5.08
CA GLU A 68 0.49 17.24 5.96
C GLU A 68 0.96 15.77 6.06
N GLN A 69 1.69 15.30 5.05
CA GLN A 69 2.37 14.02 5.02
C GLN A 69 3.62 14.13 4.14
N PHE A 70 4.48 13.11 4.21
CA PHE A 70 5.72 13.06 3.45
C PHE A 70 5.91 11.71 2.78
N SER A 71 6.74 11.69 1.75
CA SER A 71 7.21 10.46 1.14
C SER A 71 8.73 10.43 0.95
N LEU A 72 9.34 9.26 1.10
CA LEU A 72 10.67 8.99 0.54
C LEU A 72 10.46 8.26 -0.79
N GLY A 73 10.84 8.94 -1.86
CA GLY A 73 10.37 8.66 -3.21
C GLY A 73 9.30 9.68 -3.63
N ARG A 74 8.47 9.33 -4.61
CA ARG A 74 7.30 10.10 -5.00
C ARG A 74 6.12 9.14 -5.13
N ALA A 75 5.05 9.41 -4.39
CA ALA A 75 3.79 8.70 -4.54
C ALA A 75 3.01 9.28 -5.72
N PHE A 76 2.47 8.43 -6.59
CA PHE A 76 1.78 8.90 -7.80
C PHE A 76 0.51 9.67 -7.46
N TYR A 77 -0.31 9.15 -6.54
CA TYR A 77 -1.59 9.75 -6.19
C TYR A 77 -1.43 11.18 -5.66
N THR A 78 -0.44 11.44 -4.80
CA THR A 78 -0.20 12.78 -4.24
C THR A 78 0.17 13.77 -5.34
N HIS A 79 0.97 13.34 -6.32
CA HIS A 79 1.37 14.18 -7.45
C HIS A 79 0.22 14.36 -8.45
N LEU A 80 -0.65 13.37 -8.60
CA LEU A 80 -1.85 13.48 -9.41
C LEU A 80 -2.81 14.53 -8.83
N GLU A 81 -3.18 14.38 -7.56
CA GLU A 81 -4.14 15.28 -6.88
C GLU A 81 -3.64 16.73 -6.78
N GLN A 82 -2.32 16.93 -6.67
CA GLN A 82 -1.72 18.25 -6.64
C GLN A 82 -1.42 18.84 -8.04
N GLY A 83 -1.79 18.15 -9.13
CA GLY A 83 -1.51 18.61 -10.50
C GLY A 83 -0.02 18.59 -10.89
N LEU A 84 0.79 17.77 -10.21
CA LEU A 84 2.24 17.64 -10.34
C LEU A 84 2.67 16.35 -11.08
N SER A 85 1.78 15.65 -11.78
CA SER A 85 2.12 14.38 -12.46
C SER A 85 3.28 14.50 -13.45
N ARG A 86 3.43 15.64 -14.15
CA ARG A 86 4.58 15.86 -15.04
C ARG A 86 5.91 15.80 -14.28
N ARG A 87 5.95 16.36 -13.07
CA ARG A 87 7.14 16.33 -12.21
C ARG A 87 7.42 14.92 -11.70
N TYR A 88 6.37 14.17 -11.36
CA TYR A 88 6.50 12.76 -10.98
C TYR A 88 7.23 11.96 -12.06
N PHE A 89 6.75 12.02 -13.31
CA PHE A 89 7.34 11.25 -14.41
C PHE A 89 8.75 11.74 -14.79
N ALA A 90 9.00 13.05 -14.72
CA ALA A 90 10.32 13.62 -15.00
C ALA A 90 11.39 13.21 -13.98
N ASP A 91 10.99 12.96 -12.72
CA ASP A 91 11.90 12.65 -11.61
C ASP A 91 11.90 11.16 -11.23
N ALA A 92 11.17 10.30 -11.95
CA ALA A 92 10.91 8.92 -11.53
C ALA A 92 12.19 8.12 -11.24
N ALA A 93 13.15 8.13 -12.17
CA ALA A 93 14.42 7.42 -11.99
C ALA A 93 15.27 7.99 -10.84
N ALA A 94 15.26 9.30 -10.64
CA ALA A 94 15.99 9.94 -9.55
C ALA A 94 15.31 9.70 -8.18
N SER A 95 13.99 9.64 -8.17
CA SER A 95 13.17 9.24 -7.02
C SER A 95 13.50 7.80 -6.59
N ASP A 96 13.56 6.85 -7.53
CA ASP A 96 13.96 5.47 -7.25
C ASP A 96 15.40 5.38 -6.73
N ALA A 97 16.32 6.11 -7.35
CA ALA A 97 17.71 6.15 -6.90
C ALA A 97 17.86 6.71 -5.47
N ARG A 98 17.01 7.67 -5.09
CA ARG A 98 16.95 8.20 -3.71
C ARG A 98 16.47 7.14 -2.74
N VAL A 99 15.40 6.41 -3.06
CA VAL A 99 14.91 5.30 -2.21
C VAL A 99 16.01 4.27 -2.02
N GLU A 100 16.64 3.80 -3.10
CA GLU A 100 17.67 2.75 -3.03
C GLU A 100 18.97 3.22 -2.33
N ARG A 101 19.30 4.52 -2.37
CA ARG A 101 20.44 5.07 -1.62
C ARG A 101 20.28 4.89 -0.11
N TYR A 102 19.09 5.16 0.42
CA TYR A 102 18.83 5.15 1.86
C TYR A 102 18.26 3.83 2.35
N LEU A 103 17.55 3.10 1.49
CA LEU A 103 16.82 1.87 1.79
C LEU A 103 17.19 0.77 0.78
N PRO A 104 18.47 0.36 0.71
CA PRO A 104 18.97 -0.52 -0.32
C PRO A 104 18.21 -1.85 -0.35
N GLY A 105 17.68 -2.19 -1.53
CA GLY A 105 16.94 -3.42 -1.78
C GLY A 105 15.46 -3.38 -1.39
N LEU A 106 14.94 -2.27 -0.83
CA LEU A 106 13.52 -2.14 -0.47
C LEU A 106 12.63 -2.37 -1.69
N GLN A 107 12.91 -1.71 -2.81
CA GLN A 107 12.03 -1.77 -3.98
C GLN A 107 11.98 -3.18 -4.56
N ARG A 108 13.13 -3.87 -4.60
CA ARG A 108 13.21 -5.28 -5.00
C ARG A 108 12.38 -6.15 -4.07
N ARG A 109 12.54 -6.01 -2.75
CA ARG A 109 11.84 -6.82 -1.75
C ARG A 109 10.33 -6.65 -1.81
N MET A 110 9.84 -5.43 -2.03
CA MET A 110 8.41 -5.16 -2.20
C MET A 110 7.85 -5.82 -3.47
N ARG A 111 8.61 -5.83 -4.59
CA ARG A 111 8.21 -6.56 -5.81
C ARG A 111 8.21 -8.07 -5.62
N GLU A 112 9.19 -8.62 -4.92
CA GLU A 112 9.22 -10.05 -4.55
C GLU A 112 8.00 -10.43 -3.71
N LEU A 113 7.58 -9.56 -2.78
CA LEU A 113 6.37 -9.77 -1.99
C LEU A 113 5.10 -9.76 -2.87
N VAL A 114 4.97 -8.80 -3.80
CA VAL A 114 3.87 -8.79 -4.79
C VAL A 114 3.86 -10.09 -5.59
N ALA A 115 5.03 -10.57 -6.04
CA ALA A 115 5.11 -11.80 -6.79
C ALA A 115 4.66 -13.02 -5.99
N ALA A 116 5.05 -13.12 -4.71
CA ALA A 116 4.62 -14.18 -3.81
C ALA A 116 3.10 -14.16 -3.54
N ILE A 117 2.51 -12.97 -3.37
CA ILE A 117 1.07 -12.80 -3.13
C ILE A 117 0.24 -13.19 -4.35
N THR A 118 0.69 -12.77 -5.53
CA THR A 118 -0.04 -12.94 -6.79
C THR A 118 0.19 -14.31 -7.43
N GLY A 119 1.29 -14.98 -7.08
CA GLY A 119 1.75 -16.21 -7.72
C GLY A 119 2.32 -15.96 -9.12
N ALA A 120 2.72 -14.73 -9.44
CA ALA A 120 3.13 -14.32 -10.77
C ALA A 120 4.26 -13.27 -10.72
N PRO A 121 5.11 -13.16 -11.76
CA PRO A 121 6.14 -12.12 -11.79
C PRO A 121 5.57 -10.70 -11.71
N ALA A 122 6.24 -9.85 -10.92
CA ALA A 122 5.93 -8.43 -10.77
C ALA A 122 7.10 -7.57 -11.25
N GLN A 123 6.86 -6.69 -12.22
CA GLN A 123 7.87 -5.81 -12.82
C GLN A 123 7.60 -4.33 -12.47
N PRO A 124 8.63 -3.46 -12.42
CA PRO A 124 8.40 -2.02 -12.36
C PRO A 124 7.56 -1.56 -13.55
N ARG A 125 6.56 -0.72 -13.31
CA ARG A 125 5.81 -0.08 -14.39
C ARG A 125 6.68 0.94 -15.09
N ARG A 126 6.80 0.84 -16.41
CA ARG A 126 7.69 1.72 -17.19
C ARG A 126 7.31 3.19 -17.00
N GLY A 127 8.27 4.00 -16.57
CA GLY A 127 8.13 5.44 -16.39
C GLY A 127 7.57 5.85 -15.03
N PHE A 128 7.05 4.92 -14.22
CA PHE A 128 6.58 5.21 -12.87
C PHE A 128 7.71 5.04 -11.85
N CYS A 129 7.55 5.67 -10.68
CA CYS A 129 8.39 5.37 -9.53
C CYS A 129 8.09 3.95 -9.03
N GLY A 130 9.12 3.23 -8.62
CA GLY A 130 8.98 1.99 -7.87
C GLY A 130 8.50 2.23 -6.44
N PRO A 131 8.36 1.14 -5.65
CA PRO A 131 7.94 1.20 -4.24
C PRO A 131 8.65 2.29 -3.45
N GLY A 132 7.93 2.98 -2.58
CA GLY A 132 8.46 4.04 -1.74
C GLY A 132 7.98 3.94 -0.30
N VAL A 133 8.21 5.00 0.48
CA VAL A 133 7.80 5.08 1.88
C VAL A 133 6.87 6.26 2.07
N HIS A 134 5.75 6.03 2.74
CA HIS A 134 4.95 7.09 3.35
C HIS A 134 5.39 7.33 4.78
N ILE A 135 5.52 8.62 5.12
CA ILE A 135 5.80 9.10 6.48
C ILE A 135 4.65 10.02 6.87
N PHE A 136 3.93 9.63 7.92
CA PHE A 136 2.89 10.46 8.53
C PHE A 136 3.39 10.92 9.89
N PRO A 137 3.82 12.18 10.03
CA PRO A 137 4.44 12.64 11.26
C PRO A 137 3.45 12.65 12.43
N ALA A 138 3.98 12.39 13.63
CA ALA A 138 3.21 12.46 14.86
C ALA A 138 2.58 13.84 15.07
N GLY A 139 1.32 13.86 15.49
CA GLY A 139 0.61 15.10 15.80
C GLY A 139 0.17 15.91 14.59
N GLU A 140 0.52 15.54 13.36
CA GLU A 140 0.07 16.19 12.13
C GLU A 140 -1.35 15.77 11.73
N LYS A 141 -1.89 16.35 10.65
CA LYS A 141 -3.30 16.20 10.25
C LYS A 141 -3.74 14.74 10.18
N VAL A 142 -2.99 13.86 9.49
CA VAL A 142 -3.36 12.44 9.38
C VAL A 142 -3.33 11.74 10.74
N ALA A 143 -2.41 12.11 11.63
CA ALA A 143 -2.38 11.58 12.99
C ALA A 143 -3.63 11.98 13.79
N ARG A 144 -4.11 13.22 13.63
CA ARG A 144 -5.27 13.75 14.36
C ARG A 144 -6.62 13.31 13.79
N GLU A 145 -6.74 13.27 12.47
CA GLU A 145 -8.02 13.15 11.76
C GLU A 145 -8.16 11.84 10.99
N GLY A 146 -7.05 11.11 10.81
CA GLY A 146 -6.97 9.98 9.89
C GLY A 146 -6.70 10.41 8.45
N GLY A 147 -6.52 9.44 7.57
CA GLY A 147 -6.37 9.68 6.13
C GLY A 147 -7.70 10.02 5.46
N VAL A 148 -7.65 10.44 4.20
CA VAL A 148 -8.86 10.54 3.37
C VAL A 148 -9.42 9.13 3.11
N VAL A 149 -10.74 9.01 3.13
CA VAL A 149 -11.42 7.76 2.77
C VAL A 149 -11.44 7.65 1.24
N HIS A 150 -10.80 6.64 0.67
CA HIS A 150 -10.61 6.52 -0.78
C HIS A 150 -10.44 5.06 -1.25
N PHE A 151 -10.34 4.90 -2.56
CA PHE A 151 -9.93 3.68 -3.26
C PHE A 151 -8.59 3.94 -3.93
N ASP A 152 -7.67 2.97 -3.96
CA ASP A 152 -6.35 3.10 -4.61
C ASP A 152 -6.47 2.88 -6.13
N THR A 153 -7.28 3.69 -6.80
CA THR A 153 -7.47 3.57 -8.26
C THR A 153 -6.49 4.43 -9.06
N GLU A 154 -5.72 5.27 -8.38
CA GLU A 154 -4.76 6.18 -8.97
C GLU A 154 -3.62 5.42 -9.63
N GLY A 155 -3.42 5.71 -10.91
CA GLY A 155 -2.43 5.03 -11.74
C GLY A 155 -3.00 3.83 -12.49
N LEU A 156 -4.18 3.30 -12.14
CA LEU A 156 -4.88 2.35 -13.00
C LEU A 156 -5.23 3.03 -14.32
N SER A 157 -4.99 2.36 -15.44
CA SER A 157 -5.43 2.85 -16.75
C SER A 157 -6.91 2.58 -16.96
N ASP A 158 -7.54 3.30 -17.89
CA ASP A 158 -8.92 3.06 -18.31
C ASP A 158 -9.19 1.60 -18.65
N TYR A 159 -8.21 0.90 -19.23
CA TYR A 159 -8.29 -0.54 -19.51
C TYR A 159 -8.42 -1.40 -18.24
N HIS A 160 -7.65 -1.10 -17.19
CA HIS A 160 -7.75 -1.79 -15.91
C HIS A 160 -9.13 -1.53 -15.28
N LEU A 161 -9.56 -0.26 -15.26
CA LEU A 161 -10.82 0.15 -14.65
C LEU A 161 -12.03 -0.46 -15.37
N ALA A 162 -12.06 -0.37 -16.70
CA ALA A 162 -13.17 -0.87 -17.53
C ALA A 162 -13.32 -2.39 -17.45
N ARG A 163 -12.21 -3.14 -17.33
CA ARG A 163 -12.23 -4.61 -17.23
C ARG A 163 -12.20 -5.12 -15.80
N ARG A 164 -12.10 -4.23 -14.81
CA ARG A 164 -11.89 -4.58 -13.40
C ARG A 164 -10.77 -5.59 -13.23
N LEU A 165 -9.64 -5.36 -13.91
CA LEU A 165 -8.45 -6.19 -13.76
C LEU A 165 -7.97 -6.12 -12.33
N ARG A 166 -7.39 -7.22 -11.83
CA ARG A 166 -6.97 -7.33 -10.44
C ARG A 166 -5.92 -6.27 -10.13
N ALA A 167 -6.11 -5.57 -9.02
CA ALA A 167 -5.17 -4.60 -8.50
C ALA A 167 -5.07 -4.76 -6.97
N ILE A 168 -3.88 -4.61 -6.42
CA ILE A 168 -3.62 -4.70 -4.98
C ILE A 168 -2.74 -3.56 -4.50
N THR A 169 -2.97 -3.17 -3.25
CA THR A 169 -2.06 -2.30 -2.51
C THR A 169 -1.44 -3.11 -1.38
N VAL A 170 -0.12 -3.03 -1.25
CA VAL A 170 0.64 -3.70 -0.20
C VAL A 170 1.30 -2.64 0.65
N VAL A 171 0.95 -2.61 1.94
CA VAL A 171 1.47 -1.68 2.93
C VAL A 171 2.25 -2.46 3.98
N VAL A 172 3.56 -2.31 4.00
CA VAL A 172 4.45 -2.90 5.01
C VAL A 172 4.73 -1.88 6.11
N MET A 173 4.36 -2.21 7.33
CA MET A 173 4.51 -1.31 8.47
C MET A 173 5.95 -1.32 8.99
N LEU A 174 6.67 -0.21 8.78
CA LEU A 174 8.05 -0.06 9.22
C LEU A 174 8.14 0.49 10.63
N GLU A 175 7.37 1.52 10.98
CA GLU A 175 7.25 2.04 12.35
C GLU A 175 5.78 2.27 12.68
N LEU A 176 5.31 1.63 13.75
CA LEU A 176 3.97 1.84 14.29
C LEU A 176 3.92 3.13 15.09
N PRO A 177 2.80 3.87 15.08
CA PRO A 177 2.58 4.91 16.07
C PRO A 177 2.44 4.30 17.48
N ASP A 178 2.40 5.15 18.51
CA ASP A 178 2.29 4.66 19.90
C ASP A 178 0.95 3.96 20.18
N ALA A 179 -0.13 4.37 19.49
CA ALA A 179 -1.43 3.71 19.53
C ALA A 179 -2.20 3.90 18.22
N ASP A 180 -3.19 3.03 17.98
CA ASP A 180 -4.09 3.05 16.81
C ASP A 180 -3.37 3.07 15.44
N GLY A 181 -3.80 3.90 14.49
CA GLY A 181 -3.16 4.01 13.17
C GLY A 181 -3.36 2.81 12.23
N GLY A 182 -4.30 1.92 12.59
CA GLY A 182 -4.73 0.80 11.77
C GLY A 182 -5.39 1.24 10.46
N LEU A 183 -5.74 0.26 9.63
CA LEU A 183 -6.41 0.50 8.36
C LEU A 183 -7.89 0.12 8.48
N LYS A 184 -8.78 1.10 8.43
CA LYS A 184 -10.22 0.84 8.34
C LYS A 184 -10.57 0.44 6.93
N LEU A 185 -11.32 -0.65 6.80
CA LEU A 185 -11.68 -1.30 5.55
C LEU A 185 -13.19 -1.49 5.52
N TRP A 186 -13.85 -0.99 4.48
CA TRP A 186 -15.28 -1.19 4.30
C TRP A 186 -15.54 -2.37 3.36
N ASP A 187 -16.71 -2.99 3.52
CA ASP A 187 -17.28 -3.93 2.55
C ASP A 187 -17.89 -3.21 1.35
N ALA A 188 -17.12 -2.27 0.78
CA ALA A 188 -17.48 -1.47 -0.38
C ALA A 188 -16.33 -1.55 -1.39
N LEU A 189 -16.69 -1.79 -2.64
CA LEU A 189 -15.75 -1.82 -3.77
C LEU A 189 -16.07 -0.67 -4.72
N TYR A 190 -15.04 -0.21 -5.43
CA TYR A 190 -15.12 0.83 -6.43
C TYR A 190 -16.16 0.49 -7.52
N ASP A 191 -17.12 1.37 -7.68
CA ASP A 191 -18.22 1.22 -8.64
C ASP A 191 -18.07 2.09 -9.90
N GLY A 192 -16.96 2.83 -10.01
CA GLY A 192 -16.69 3.76 -11.12
C GLY A 192 -16.72 5.23 -10.71
N ARG A 193 -16.95 5.52 -9.43
CA ARG A 193 -16.94 6.87 -8.86
C ARG A 193 -15.83 6.99 -7.82
N ASP A 194 -15.03 8.04 -7.94
CA ASP A 194 -13.86 8.25 -7.08
C ASP A 194 -14.27 8.73 -5.69
N ASP A 195 -15.35 9.53 -5.63
CA ASP A 195 -15.94 9.96 -4.36
C ASP A 195 -16.76 8.84 -3.72
N ALA A 196 -16.32 8.39 -2.54
CA ALA A 196 -17.06 7.44 -1.74
C ALA A 196 -18.30 8.10 -1.14
N GLU A 197 -19.46 7.86 -1.74
CA GLU A 197 -20.76 8.31 -1.26
C GLU A 197 -21.10 7.78 0.14
N ASP A 198 -22.06 8.42 0.80
CA ASP A 198 -22.52 8.06 2.15
C ASP A 198 -22.95 6.60 2.27
N GLU A 199 -23.50 6.00 1.21
CA GLU A 199 -23.87 4.58 1.18
C GLU A 199 -22.65 3.67 1.35
N ALA A 200 -21.57 3.94 0.60
CA ALA A 200 -20.33 3.16 0.69
C ALA A 200 -19.68 3.31 2.08
N ARG A 201 -19.76 4.51 2.67
CA ARG A 201 -19.25 4.80 4.02
C ARG A 201 -20.10 4.17 5.13
N SER A 202 -21.37 3.90 4.86
CA SER A 202 -22.30 3.22 5.75
C SER A 202 -22.21 1.69 5.66
N ALA A 203 -21.48 1.16 4.69
CA ALA A 203 -21.21 -0.26 4.59
C ALA A 203 -20.49 -0.78 5.84
N ARG A 204 -20.62 -2.09 6.10
CA ARG A 204 -19.91 -2.74 7.20
C ARG A 204 -18.40 -2.48 7.06
N SER A 205 -17.77 -2.02 8.13
CA SER A 205 -16.32 -1.86 8.18
C SER A 205 -15.67 -2.70 9.27
N ASP A 206 -14.36 -2.91 9.15
CA ASP A 206 -13.50 -3.44 10.21
C ASP A 206 -12.17 -2.68 10.22
N ILE A 207 -11.44 -2.71 11.34
CA ILE A 207 -10.12 -2.09 11.47
C ILE A 207 -9.07 -3.20 11.49
N ALA A 208 -8.22 -3.22 10.47
CA ALA A 208 -7.07 -4.12 10.41
C ALA A 208 -5.87 -3.47 11.11
N SER A 209 -5.35 -4.15 12.13
CA SER A 209 -4.10 -3.78 12.80
C SER A 209 -2.89 -4.28 12.01
N TYR A 210 -1.77 -3.56 12.13
CA TYR A 210 -0.49 -3.97 11.57
C TYR A 210 0.35 -4.69 12.62
N SER A 211 1.16 -5.66 12.19
CA SER A 211 2.30 -6.15 12.95
C SER A 211 3.58 -5.42 12.52
N PRO A 212 4.53 -5.11 13.43
CA PRO A 212 5.81 -4.51 13.06
C PRO A 212 6.55 -5.36 12.02
N GLY A 213 6.96 -4.73 10.91
CA GLY A 213 7.60 -5.44 9.79
C GLY A 213 6.67 -6.38 9.02
N GLY A 214 5.37 -6.41 9.34
CA GLY A 214 4.34 -7.14 8.60
C GLY A 214 3.67 -6.28 7.53
N ALA A 215 2.99 -6.93 6.58
CA ALA A 215 2.21 -6.27 5.55
C ALA A 215 0.70 -6.47 5.75
N LEU A 216 -0.06 -5.45 5.39
CA LEU A 216 -1.44 -5.63 4.94
C LEU A 216 -1.49 -5.55 3.41
N VAL A 217 -2.24 -6.47 2.83
CA VAL A 217 -2.54 -6.50 1.39
C VAL A 217 -4.03 -6.28 1.24
N ILE A 218 -4.42 -5.29 0.44
CA ILE A 218 -5.82 -5.00 0.14
C ILE A 218 -6.07 -5.08 -1.36
N ASP A 219 -7.33 -5.28 -1.71
CA ASP A 219 -7.80 -5.04 -3.07
C ASP A 219 -7.79 -3.52 -3.29
N SER A 220 -7.11 -3.03 -4.32
CA SER A 220 -7.00 -1.58 -4.56
C SER A 220 -8.37 -0.92 -4.81
N TYR A 221 -9.36 -1.69 -5.25
CA TYR A 221 -10.73 -1.22 -5.39
C TYR A 221 -11.51 -1.23 -4.06
N ARG A 222 -10.90 -1.56 -2.92
CA ARG A 222 -11.59 -1.56 -1.63
C ARG A 222 -11.50 -0.21 -0.96
N LEU A 223 -12.65 0.27 -0.50
CA LEU A 223 -12.72 1.52 0.24
C LEU A 223 -11.98 1.37 1.57
N HIS A 224 -11.08 2.30 1.85
CA HIS A 224 -10.25 2.23 3.04
C HIS A 224 -9.80 3.61 3.53
N GLN A 225 -9.26 3.63 4.76
CA GLN A 225 -8.83 4.84 5.44
C GLN A 225 -7.80 4.50 6.52
N ILE A 226 -6.71 5.24 6.58
CA ILE A 226 -5.81 5.22 7.75
C ILE A 226 -6.57 5.83 8.92
N GLN A 227 -6.66 5.11 10.04
CA GLN A 227 -7.28 5.65 11.26
C GLN A 227 -6.37 6.70 11.92
N PRO A 228 -6.94 7.68 12.66
CA PRO A 228 -6.17 8.53 13.54
C PRO A 228 -5.22 7.72 14.44
N PHE A 229 -4.12 8.34 14.83
CA PHE A 229 -3.13 7.75 15.73
C PHE A 229 -2.53 8.80 16.66
N PRO A 230 -2.78 8.71 17.98
CA PRO A 230 -2.18 9.62 18.94
C PRO A 230 -0.74 9.18 19.27
N GLY A 231 0.02 10.09 19.89
CA GLY A 231 1.36 9.81 20.40
C GLY A 231 2.43 10.73 19.82
N GLY A 232 3.68 10.40 20.14
CA GLY A 232 4.87 11.16 19.73
C GLY A 232 5.65 10.51 18.60
N ARG A 233 5.17 9.38 18.05
CA ARG A 233 5.88 8.59 17.04
C ARG A 233 5.22 8.63 15.68
N ASP A 234 6.03 8.87 14.65
CA ASP A 234 5.58 8.87 13.26
C ASP A 234 5.10 7.48 12.85
N ARG A 235 4.09 7.44 11.98
CA ARG A 235 3.66 6.22 11.31
C ARG A 235 4.42 6.12 9.98
N ILE A 236 5.26 5.09 9.83
CA ILE A 236 6.13 4.91 8.66
C ILE A 236 5.80 3.58 7.98
N SER A 237 5.49 3.61 6.69
CA SER A 237 5.16 2.40 5.92
C SER A 237 5.76 2.41 4.53
N ALA A 238 6.35 1.28 4.12
CA ALA A 238 6.71 1.03 2.73
C ALA A 238 5.47 0.58 1.96
N THR A 239 5.23 1.15 0.78
CA THR A 239 4.02 0.90 0.01
C THR A 239 4.35 0.58 -1.44
N VAL A 240 3.56 -0.34 -2.02
CA VAL A 240 3.56 -0.63 -3.45
C VAL A 240 2.14 -0.91 -3.90
N HIS A 241 1.77 -0.30 -5.02
CA HIS A 241 0.57 -0.64 -5.77
C HIS A 241 0.97 -1.60 -6.89
N ALA A 242 0.08 -2.54 -7.21
CA ALA A 242 0.30 -3.47 -8.30
C ALA A 242 -0.99 -3.75 -9.07
N ALA A 243 -0.90 -3.85 -10.39
CA ALA A 243 -2.02 -4.25 -11.23
C ALA A 243 -1.62 -5.32 -12.23
N GLU A 244 -2.57 -6.20 -12.53
CA GLU A 244 -2.44 -7.22 -13.55
C GLU A 244 -2.61 -6.57 -14.94
N LEU A 245 -1.58 -6.67 -15.79
CA LEU A 245 -1.66 -6.25 -17.19
C LEU A 245 -2.39 -7.26 -18.06
N ASP A 246 -2.05 -8.52 -17.85
CA ASP A 246 -2.54 -9.69 -18.56
C ASP A 246 -2.35 -10.91 -17.64
N SER A 247 -2.93 -12.05 -18.01
CA SER A 247 -2.92 -13.26 -17.19
C SER A 247 -1.50 -13.63 -16.74
N GLY A 248 -1.23 -13.47 -15.44
CA GLY A 248 0.06 -13.83 -14.85
C GLY A 248 1.20 -12.82 -15.06
N ARG A 249 0.90 -11.56 -15.42
CA ARG A 249 1.90 -10.48 -15.47
C ARG A 249 1.44 -9.25 -14.68
N TRP A 250 2.26 -8.83 -13.73
CA TRP A 250 1.95 -7.70 -12.84
C TRP A 250 2.94 -6.57 -13.03
N GLU A 251 2.44 -5.35 -12.93
CA GLU A 251 3.25 -4.13 -12.86
C GLU A 251 3.09 -3.45 -11.51
N THR A 252 4.16 -2.81 -11.03
CA THR A 252 4.20 -2.14 -9.73
C THR A 252 4.57 -0.68 -9.83
N TRP A 253 3.99 0.16 -8.98
CA TRP A 253 4.36 1.56 -8.80
C TRP A 253 4.15 2.02 -7.35
N PHE A 254 4.56 3.26 -7.08
CA PHE A 254 4.24 4.04 -5.89
C PHE A 254 3.54 5.33 -6.29
#